data_AF-A0A0R3WWS9-F1
#
_entry.id   AF-A0A0R3WWS9-F1
#
_cell.length_a   1.000
_cell.length_b   1.000
_cell.length_c   1.000
_cell.angle_alpha   90.00
_cell.angle_beta   90.00
_cell.angle_gamma   90.00
#
_symmetry.space_group_name_H-M   'P 1'
#
loop_
_entity.id
_entity.type
_entity.pdbx_description
1 polymer ?
#
loop_
_entity_poly.entity_id
_entity_poly.type
_entity_poly.pdbx_seq_one_letter_code
_entity_poly.pdbx_strand_id
1 'polypeptide(L)' 'LKLLDQNIDPGLRQDHVVKIRPNPIPSNNAYLKRPSSERNQCFGSPRFLELDYLHSKDFVVDNTLFIKAIFDIDG' A
#
# COMPACT_ATOMS: atom_id res chain seq x y z
N LEU A 1 1.21 -2.13 -2.73
CA LEU A 1 0.63 -0.80 -2.49
C LEU A 1 1.62 0.26 -2.92
N LYS A 2 1.16 1.32 -3.58
CA LYS A 2 1.99 2.44 -4.03
C LYS A 2 1.36 3.74 -3.53
N LEU A 3 2.12 4.58 -2.82
CA LEU A 3 1.79 5.98 -2.58
C LEU A 3 2.39 6.80 -3.73
N LEU A 4 1.54 7.55 -4.42
CA LEU A 4 1.91 8.33 -5.59
C LEU A 4 2.73 9.56 -5.18
N ASP A 5 3.91 9.72 -5.78
CA ASP A 5 4.57 11.02 -5.87
C ASP A 5 3.86 11.82 -6.97
N GLN A 6 3.25 12.94 -6.62
CA GLN A 6 2.37 13.70 -7.49
C GLN A 6 3.12 14.70 -8.40
N ASN A 7 4.45 14.55 -8.54
CA ASN A 7 5.23 15.36 -9.46
C ASN A 7 4.58 15.46 -10.85
N ILE A 8 4.56 16.66 -11.41
CA ILE A 8 3.91 16.94 -12.70
C ILE A 8 4.54 16.16 -13.85
N ASP A 9 5.85 15.91 -13.78
CA ASP A 9 6.57 15.06 -14.73
C ASP A 9 6.54 13.59 -14.24
N PRO A 10 5.80 12.68 -14.92
CA PRO A 10 5.74 11.29 -14.53
C PRO A 10 7.09 10.57 -14.52
N GLY A 11 8.06 11.03 -15.33
CA GLY A 11 9.40 10.45 -15.41
C GLY A 11 10.26 10.74 -14.18
N LEU A 12 9.89 11.75 -13.39
CA LEU A 12 10.62 12.16 -12.18
C LEU A 12 9.98 11.66 -10.88
N ARG A 13 8.79 11.04 -10.96
CA ARG A 13 8.07 10.54 -9.79
C ARG A 13 8.87 9.47 -9.06
N GLN A 14 8.99 9.64 -7.76
CA GLN A 14 9.62 8.70 -6.84
C GLN A 14 8.57 8.11 -5.90
N ASP A 15 7.65 7.34 -6.49
CA ASP A 15 6.56 6.70 -5.75
C ASP A 15 7.09 5.81 -4.61
N HIS A 16 6.42 5.85 -3.46
CA HIS A 16 6.74 4.93 -2.37
C HIS A 16 5.97 3.62 -2.54
N VAL A 17 6.69 2.50 -2.62
CA VAL A 17 6.09 1.18 -2.89
C VAL A 17 6.34 0.21 -1.74
N VAL A 18 5.25 -0.35 -1.20
CA VAL A 18 5.30 -1.45 -0.25
C VAL A 18 4.72 -2.70 -0.88
N LYS A 19 5.53 -3.77 -0.93
CA LYS A 19 5.12 -5.09 -1.39
C LYS A 19 4.69 -5.93 -0.20
N ILE A 20 3.46 -6.43 -0.25
CA ILE A 20 2.90 -7.35 0.73
C ILE A 20 2.73 -8.68 0.02
N ARG A 21 3.32 -9.75 0.55
CA ARG A 21 3.18 -11.10 0.01
C ARG A 21 2.28 -11.92 0.95
N PRO A 22 1.19 -12.52 0.46
CA PRO A 22 0.40 -13.43 1.28
C PRO A 22 1.24 -14.66 1.64
N ASN A 23 1.14 -15.10 2.89
CA ASN A 23 1.77 -16.34 3.37
C ASN A 23 0.68 -17.23 3.99
N PRO A 24 0.17 -18.25 3.26
CA PRO A 24 -1.01 -19.04 3.64
C PRO A 24 -0.68 -20.12 4.69
N ILE A 25 -0.24 -19.68 5.87
CA ILE A 25 -0.01 -20.54 7.04
C ILE A 25 -1.18 -20.44 8.05
N PRO A 26 -1.40 -21.44 8.92
CA PRO A 26 -2.53 -21.44 9.85
C PRO A 26 -2.65 -20.18 10.73
N SER A 27 -1.53 -19.59 11.16
CA SER A 27 -1.51 -18.37 11.96
C SER A 27 -2.04 -17.13 11.20
N ASN A 28 -2.06 -17.16 9.87
CA ASN A 28 -2.55 -16.06 9.03
C ASN A 28 -3.99 -16.27 8.53
N ASN A 29 -4.68 -17.32 9.00
CA ASN A 29 -6.03 -17.67 8.56
C ASN A 29 -7.05 -16.53 8.73
N ALA A 30 -6.90 -15.72 9.78
CA ALA A 30 -7.80 -14.59 10.05
C ALA A 30 -7.75 -13.49 8.95
N TYR A 31 -6.66 -13.45 8.16
CA TYR A 31 -6.44 -12.46 7.11
C TYR A 31 -6.68 -13.03 5.71
N LEU A 32 -6.28 -14.29 5.47
CA LEU A 32 -6.12 -14.85 4.11
C LEU A 32 -7.17 -15.90 3.71
N LYS A 33 -7.97 -16.43 4.64
CA LYS A 33 -9.03 -17.40 4.29
C LYS A 33 -10.24 -16.72 3.64
N ARG A 34 -11.14 -17.52 3.09
CA ARG A 34 -12.43 -17.05 2.57
C ARG A 34 -13.18 -16.28 3.68
N PRO A 35 -13.57 -15.02 3.43
CA PRO A 35 -14.38 -14.26 4.38
C PRO A 35 -15.69 -14.98 4.71
N SER A 36 -16.04 -15.05 5.99
CA SER A 36 -17.32 -15.57 6.49
C SER A 36 -18.25 -14.47 7.01
N SER A 37 -17.82 -13.22 6.91
CA SER A 37 -18.53 -12.00 7.29
C SER A 37 -18.21 -10.90 6.26
N GLU A 38 -18.53 -9.63 6.57
CA GLU A 38 -18.25 -8.49 5.68
C GLU A 38 -16.79 -8.40 5.23
N ARG A 39 -15.83 -8.73 6.11
CA ARG A 39 -14.39 -8.65 5.82
C ARG A 39 -13.55 -9.54 6.73
N ASN A 40 -12.38 -9.94 6.23
CA ASN A 40 -11.30 -10.52 7.03
C ASN A 40 -10.64 -9.44 7.91
N GLN A 41 -9.78 -9.86 8.84
CA GLN A 41 -8.89 -8.94 9.53
C GLN A 41 -7.90 -8.30 8.53
N CYS A 42 -7.47 -7.08 8.82
CA CYS A 42 -6.52 -6.35 7.97
C CYS A 42 -5.10 -6.93 8.09
N PHE A 43 -4.41 -7.00 6.95
CA PHE A 43 -2.99 -7.36 6.87
C PHE A 43 -2.26 -6.28 6.06
N GLY A 44 -1.12 -5.81 6.56
CA GLY A 44 -0.48 -4.60 6.03
C GLY A 44 0.94 -4.38 6.52
N SER A 45 1.46 -3.17 6.26
CA SER A 45 2.72 -2.70 6.81
C SER A 45 2.44 -1.60 7.85
N PRO A 46 2.58 -1.89 9.16
CA PRO A 46 2.36 -0.88 10.20
C PRO A 46 3.29 0.34 10.07
N ARG A 47 4.50 0.13 9.55
CA ARG A 47 5.43 1.19 9.15
C ARG A 47 5.39 1.32 7.63
N PHE A 48 4.31 1.90 7.11
CA PHE A 48 4.16 2.10 5.68
C PHE A 48 5.13 3.17 5.18
N LEU A 49 5.17 4.35 5.81
CA LEU A 49 6.06 5.46 5.49
C LEU A 49 6.38 6.26 6.75
N GLU A 50 7.62 6.74 6.88
CA GLU A 50 7.98 7.70 7.92
C GLU A 50 7.32 9.06 7.63
N LEU A 51 6.82 9.72 8.68
CA LEU A 51 6.10 10.99 8.52
C LEU A 51 6.98 12.11 7.96
N ASP A 52 8.24 12.19 8.37
CA ASP A 52 9.18 13.17 7.84
C ASP A 52 9.40 12.97 6.33
N TYR A 53 9.39 11.72 5.87
CA TYR A 53 9.53 11.40 4.45
C TYR A 53 8.24 11.72 3.65
N LEU A 54 7.06 11.62 4.27
CA LEU A 54 5.79 12.03 3.65
C LEU A 54 5.83 13.49 3.17
N HIS A 55 6.56 14.35 3.88
CA HIS A 55 6.69 15.78 3.56
C HIS A 55 7.92 16.12 2.68
N SER A 56 8.73 15.13 2.30
CA SER A 56 9.99 15.35 1.56
C SER A 56 9.83 15.43 0.03
N LYS A 57 8.64 15.09 -0.50
CA LYS A 57 8.29 14.98 -1.92
C LYS A 57 6.84 15.42 -2.13
N ASP A 58 6.36 15.37 -3.38
CA ASP A 58 4.99 15.71 -3.74
C ASP A 58 3.99 14.59 -3.38
N PHE A 59 4.16 13.90 -2.25
CA PHE A 59 3.20 12.88 -1.80
C PHE A 59 1.87 13.49 -1.37
N VAL A 60 1.90 14.71 -0.83
CA VAL A 60 0.72 15.49 -0.44
C VAL A 60 0.72 16.80 -1.23
N VAL A 61 -0.25 16.97 -2.12
CA VAL A 61 -0.44 18.18 -2.94
C VAL A 61 -1.89 18.63 -2.77
N ASP A 62 -2.11 19.91 -2.52
CA ASP A 62 -3.45 20.49 -2.27
C ASP A 62 -4.26 19.73 -1.20
N ASN A 63 -3.57 19.27 -0.15
CA ASN A 63 -4.13 18.47 0.93
C ASN A 63 -4.77 17.14 0.45
N THR A 64 -4.26 16.59 -0.65
CA THR A 64 -4.68 15.30 -1.22
C THR A 64 -3.49 14.35 -1.35
N LEU A 65 -3.77 13.06 -1.23
CA LEU A 65 -2.82 11.98 -1.49
C LEU A 65 -3.52 10.85 -2.24
N PHE A 66 -2.74 10.05 -2.97
CA PHE A 66 -3.26 8.95 -3.79
C PHE A 66 -2.53 7.65 -3.50
N ILE A 67 -3.29 6.60 -3.18
CA ILE A 67 -2.77 5.24 -2.97
C ILE A 67 -3.29 4.34 -4.09
N LYS A 68 -2.38 3.68 -4.80
CA LYS A 68 -2.69 2.65 -5.80
C LYS A 68 -2.47 1.26 -5.21
N ALA A 69 -3.53 0.47 -5.13
CA ALA A 69 -3.43 -0.97 -4.90
C ALA A 69 -3.09 -1.68 -6.20
N ILE A 70 -2.09 -2.56 -6.16
CA ILE A 70 -1.62 -3.35 -7.30
C ILE A 70 -1.59 -4.79 -6.82
N PHE A 71 -2.34 -5.65 -7.50
CA PHE A 71 -2.41 -7.07 -7.24
C PHE A 71 -1.70 -7.79 -8.37
N ASP A 72 -0.73 -8.60 -8.00
CA ASP A 72 -0.14 -9.56 -8.92
C ASP A 72 -1.05 -10.80 -8.90
N ILE A 73 -1.70 -11.06 -10.02
CA ILE A 73 -2.71 -12.12 -10.16
C ILE A 73 -2.23 -13.27 -11.05
N ASP A 74 -1.00 -13.17 -11.57
CA ASP A 74 -0.43 -14.21 -12.43
C ASP A 74 0.19 -15.30 -11.54
N GLY A 75 -0.51 -16.44 -11.47
CA GLY A 75 -0.12 -17.66 -10.77
C GLY A 75 -0.80 -18.88 -11.37
#